data_AF-A0A377FQM7-F1
#
_entry.id   AF-A0A377FQM7-F1
#
_cell.length_a   1.000
_cell.length_b   1.000
_cell.length_c   1.000
_cell.angle_alpha   90.00
_cell.angle_beta   90.00
_cell.angle_gamma   90.00
#
_symmetry.space_group_name_H-M   'P 1'
#
loop_
_entity.id
_entity.type
_entity.pdbx_description
1 polymer ?
#
loop_
_entity_poly.entity_id
_entity_poly.type
_entity_poly.pdbx_seq_one_letter_code
_entity_poly.pdbx_strand_id
1 'polypeptide(L)'
;MDVRTLADRELTELPLIDMTEWLVRKGEHDPTFRLVANEFGVVMTLLDHGYYSEASERIVPLLGMKVPAAFHRLGLALEVKANGKKAAKRRFRSLSPAVMNHADLSDWRAAFKWEVRWLGLPAVVALALAALAFWPDAPTPPVAPVTEAPEVVTVTEDEALAKRLEELEQEVARLEQENESLQAEEPITEEAAPTEVPLAEVESLVSDKRYEEADALLDGKAKAGQEQAVGFYRLLVDNKLEQADISDYAAYVEAYPESGYRADVLWMKGIAEKKQGDAAYRTTLAEVAAMEGTYWAPIAESVLSQE
;
A
#
# COMPACT_ATOMS: atom_id res chain seq x y z
N MET A 1 -22.03 10.48 2.91
CA MET A 1 -20.62 10.56 3.35
C MET A 1 -19.99 11.83 2.79
N ASP A 2 -19.18 12.56 3.57
CA ASP A 2 -18.45 13.73 3.06
C ASP A 2 -17.28 13.29 2.16
N VAL A 3 -16.86 14.18 1.23
CA VAL A 3 -15.77 13.91 0.29
C VAL A 3 -14.42 13.69 0.99
N ARG A 4 -14.16 14.37 2.11
CA ARG A 4 -12.91 14.18 2.85
C ARG A 4 -12.87 12.82 3.54
N THR A 5 -13.94 12.46 4.24
CA THR A 5 -14.10 11.14 4.87
C THR A 5 -14.03 10.01 3.84
N LEU A 6 -14.62 10.21 2.66
CA LEU A 6 -14.49 9.26 1.55
C LEU A 6 -13.01 9.14 1.11
N ALA A 7 -12.31 10.25 0.92
CA ALA A 7 -10.89 10.20 0.55
C ALA A 7 -10.03 9.49 1.61
N ASP A 8 -10.26 9.76 2.90
CA ASP A 8 -9.57 9.08 4.01
C ASP A 8 -9.77 7.57 3.95
N ARG A 9 -11.03 7.14 3.84
CA ARG A 9 -11.39 5.72 3.70
C ARG A 9 -10.66 5.08 2.52
N GLU A 10 -10.67 5.72 1.36
CA GLU A 10 -10.06 5.18 0.15
C GLU A 10 -8.53 5.03 0.29
N LEU A 11 -7.85 5.98 0.96
CA LEU A 11 -6.41 5.86 1.18
C LEU A 11 -6.04 4.76 2.18
N THR A 12 -6.96 4.37 3.06
CA THR A 12 -6.75 3.29 4.04
C THR A 12 -7.17 1.92 3.51
N GLU A 13 -8.26 1.84 2.75
CA GLU A 13 -8.91 0.57 2.38
C GLU A 13 -8.59 0.09 0.96
N LEU A 14 -8.04 0.95 0.09
CA LEU A 14 -7.71 0.50 -1.27
C LEU A 14 -6.63 -0.59 -1.23
N PRO A 15 -6.77 -1.66 -2.02
CA PRO A 15 -5.82 -2.77 -2.03
C PRO A 15 -4.59 -2.40 -2.88
N LEU A 16 -3.73 -1.55 -2.32
CA LEU A 16 -2.60 -0.97 -3.05
C LEU A 16 -1.57 -2.02 -3.50
N ILE A 17 -1.42 -3.11 -2.74
CA ILE A 17 -0.60 -4.27 -3.09
C ILE A 17 -1.16 -4.96 -4.34
N ASP A 18 -2.46 -5.31 -4.34
CA ASP A 18 -3.11 -5.95 -5.49
C ASP A 18 -3.07 -5.07 -6.74
N MET A 19 -3.17 -3.73 -6.57
CA MET A 19 -3.02 -2.77 -7.67
C MET A 19 -1.62 -2.82 -8.28
N THR A 20 -0.59 -2.92 -7.43
CA THR A 20 0.81 -3.04 -7.86
C THR A 20 1.04 -4.37 -8.59
N GLU A 21 0.58 -5.49 -8.02
CA GLU A 21 0.67 -6.80 -8.65
C GLU A 21 -0.04 -6.85 -10.01
N TRP A 22 -1.21 -6.20 -10.11
CA TRP A 22 -1.93 -6.11 -11.38
C TRP A 22 -1.10 -5.39 -12.45
N LEU A 23 -0.44 -4.28 -12.10
CA LEU A 23 0.44 -3.56 -13.02
C LEU A 23 1.65 -4.38 -13.44
N VAL A 24 2.28 -5.08 -12.49
CA VAL A 24 3.42 -5.97 -12.77
C VAL A 24 3.01 -7.10 -13.73
N ARG A 25 1.91 -7.80 -13.43
CA ARG A 25 1.39 -8.87 -14.29
C ARG A 25 0.97 -8.38 -15.67
N LYS A 26 0.43 -7.16 -15.77
CA LYS A 26 0.16 -6.53 -17.08
C LYS A 26 1.45 -6.15 -17.81
N GLY A 27 2.47 -5.71 -17.07
CA GLY A 27 3.80 -5.39 -17.58
C GLY A 27 4.55 -6.56 -18.21
N GLU A 28 4.23 -7.81 -17.83
CA GLU A 28 4.77 -9.02 -18.45
C GLU A 28 4.31 -9.19 -19.91
N HIS A 29 3.16 -8.63 -20.26
CA HIS A 29 2.55 -8.77 -21.59
C HIS A 29 2.56 -7.46 -22.40
N ASP A 30 2.62 -6.30 -21.74
CA ASP A 30 2.69 -4.99 -22.36
C ASP A 30 3.79 -4.14 -21.70
N PRO A 31 4.90 -3.86 -22.41
CA PRO A 31 6.03 -3.08 -21.88
C PRO A 31 5.65 -1.70 -21.35
N THR A 32 4.56 -1.10 -21.84
CA THR A 32 4.06 0.20 -21.37
C THR A 32 3.65 0.13 -19.90
N PHE A 33 3.05 -1.00 -19.48
CA PHE A 33 2.65 -1.22 -18.09
C PHE A 33 3.83 -1.48 -17.16
N ARG A 34 5.01 -1.87 -17.68
CA ARG A 34 6.23 -2.05 -16.88
C ARG A 34 6.80 -0.71 -16.39
N LEU A 35 6.84 0.29 -17.28
CA LEU A 35 7.22 1.66 -16.90
C LEU A 35 6.24 2.24 -15.88
N VAL A 36 4.96 1.94 -16.07
CA VAL A 36 3.87 2.42 -15.21
C VAL A 36 3.87 1.74 -13.84
N ALA A 37 4.25 0.46 -13.76
CA ALA A 37 4.46 -0.22 -12.48
C ALA A 37 5.55 0.49 -11.64
N ASN A 38 6.65 0.90 -12.27
CA ASN A 38 7.71 1.65 -11.60
C ASN A 38 7.22 3.02 -11.12
N GLU A 39 6.51 3.78 -11.97
CA GLU A 39 5.92 5.07 -11.57
C GLU A 39 4.85 4.91 -10.48
N PHE A 40 4.09 3.82 -10.49
CA PHE A 40 3.13 3.53 -9.44
C PHE A 40 3.82 3.25 -8.11
N GLY A 41 4.96 2.55 -8.12
CA GLY A 41 5.83 2.41 -6.94
C GLY A 41 6.23 3.76 -6.35
N VAL A 42 6.56 4.75 -7.20
CA VAL A 42 6.86 6.12 -6.75
C VAL A 42 5.64 6.78 -6.12
N VAL A 43 4.45 6.65 -6.72
CA VAL A 43 3.18 7.17 -6.14
C VAL A 43 2.90 6.56 -4.77
N MET A 44 3.13 5.26 -4.63
CA MET A 44 2.95 4.51 -3.39
C MET A 44 3.87 5.02 -2.28
N THR A 45 5.15 5.17 -2.58
CA THR A 45 6.11 5.74 -1.62
C THR A 45 5.73 7.17 -1.25
N LEU A 46 5.38 8.01 -2.24
CA LEU A 46 4.95 9.39 -1.95
C LEU A 46 3.72 9.43 -1.04
N LEU A 47 2.78 8.51 -1.25
CA LEU A 47 1.60 8.34 -0.40
C LEU A 47 1.99 7.92 1.03
N ASP A 48 2.87 6.92 1.19
CA ASP A 48 3.33 6.43 2.50
C ASP A 48 4.06 7.51 3.32
N HIS A 49 4.62 8.54 2.67
CA HIS A 49 5.25 9.68 3.31
C HIS A 49 4.37 10.95 3.37
N GLY A 50 3.11 10.86 2.92
CA GLY A 50 2.14 11.94 3.01
C GLY A 50 2.29 13.07 1.98
N TYR A 51 3.04 12.85 0.89
CA TYR A 51 3.18 13.79 -0.24
C TYR A 51 1.99 13.69 -1.18
N TYR A 52 0.81 14.08 -0.68
CA TYR A 52 -0.41 13.92 -1.45
C TYR A 52 -0.42 14.74 -2.74
N SER A 53 0.25 15.90 -2.79
CA SER A 53 0.31 16.75 -3.99
C SER A 53 1.14 16.09 -5.09
N GLU A 54 2.36 15.72 -4.76
CA GLU A 54 3.30 15.07 -5.66
C GLU A 54 2.76 13.69 -6.12
N ALA A 55 2.16 12.92 -5.21
CA ALA A 55 1.48 11.67 -5.54
C ALA A 55 0.27 11.90 -6.48
N SER A 56 -0.52 12.96 -6.23
CA SER A 56 -1.69 13.29 -7.05
C SER A 56 -1.32 13.70 -8.48
N GLU A 57 -0.16 14.32 -8.68
CA GLU A 57 0.31 14.68 -10.02
C GLU A 57 0.86 13.46 -10.75
N ARG A 58 1.69 12.66 -10.07
CA ARG A 58 2.31 11.48 -10.65
C ARG A 58 1.34 10.36 -10.98
N ILE A 59 0.18 10.29 -10.32
CA ILE A 59 -0.84 9.31 -10.69
C ILE A 59 -1.58 9.67 -11.99
N VAL A 60 -1.59 10.93 -12.44
CA VAL A 60 -2.40 11.38 -13.61
C VAL A 60 -2.08 10.64 -14.89
N PRO A 61 -0.81 10.44 -15.30
CA PRO A 61 -0.48 9.69 -16.51
C PRO A 61 -1.04 8.27 -16.49
N LEU A 62 -1.08 7.63 -15.32
CA LEU A 62 -1.60 6.27 -15.13
C LEU A 62 -3.12 6.23 -15.35
N LEU A 63 -3.85 7.27 -14.93
CA LEU A 63 -5.30 7.38 -15.15
C LEU A 63 -5.64 7.60 -16.64
N GLY A 64 -4.68 7.99 -17.47
CA GLY A 64 -4.84 8.07 -18.92
C GLY A 64 -4.87 6.70 -19.61
N MET A 65 -4.46 5.64 -18.91
CA MET A 65 -4.41 4.28 -19.43
C MET A 65 -5.68 3.49 -19.10
N LYS A 66 -5.82 2.31 -19.70
CA LYS A 66 -6.92 1.37 -19.39
C LYS A 66 -6.63 0.64 -18.07
N VAL A 67 -6.75 1.36 -16.96
CA VAL A 67 -6.52 0.84 -15.60
C VAL A 67 -7.85 0.54 -14.89
N PRO A 68 -7.84 -0.36 -13.88
CA PRO A 68 -9.01 -0.61 -13.03
C PRO A 68 -9.54 0.64 -12.34
N ALA A 69 -10.83 0.61 -11.97
CA ALA A 69 -11.49 1.74 -11.29
C ALA A 69 -10.82 2.14 -9.97
N ALA A 70 -10.14 1.20 -9.29
CA ALA A 70 -9.35 1.46 -8.09
C ALA A 70 -8.29 2.57 -8.27
N PHE A 71 -7.62 2.63 -9.42
CA PHE A 71 -6.65 3.69 -9.71
C PHE A 71 -7.31 5.06 -9.78
N HIS A 72 -8.50 5.14 -10.38
CA HIS A 72 -9.25 6.39 -10.44
C HIS A 72 -9.76 6.81 -9.06
N ARG A 73 -10.16 5.86 -8.20
CA ARG A 73 -10.53 6.12 -6.80
C ARG A 73 -9.34 6.68 -6.02
N LEU A 74 -8.18 6.05 -6.13
CA LEU A 74 -6.91 6.52 -5.55
C LEU A 74 -6.57 7.93 -6.01
N GLY A 75 -6.64 8.17 -7.32
CA GLY A 75 -6.32 9.49 -7.89
C GLY A 75 -7.29 10.60 -7.50
N LEU A 76 -8.55 10.27 -7.16
CA LEU A 76 -9.50 11.23 -6.59
C LEU A 76 -9.22 11.47 -5.10
N ALA A 77 -8.88 10.43 -4.35
CA ALA A 77 -8.53 10.54 -2.93
C ALA A 77 -7.28 11.41 -2.72
N LEU A 78 -6.23 11.15 -3.51
CA LEU A 78 -5.01 11.96 -3.54
C LEU A 78 -5.31 13.42 -3.89
N GLU A 79 -6.13 13.67 -4.92
CA GLU A 79 -6.48 15.03 -5.34
C GLU A 79 -7.32 15.79 -4.28
N VAL A 80 -8.17 15.08 -3.53
CA VAL A 80 -8.89 15.67 -2.39
C VAL A 80 -7.92 16.08 -1.29
N LYS A 81 -6.94 15.22 -0.96
CA LYS A 81 -5.93 15.50 0.06
C LYS A 81 -4.98 16.64 -0.33
N ALA A 82 -4.53 16.64 -1.57
CA ALA A 82 -3.63 17.66 -2.09
C ALA A 82 -4.31 19.02 -2.30
N ASN A 83 -5.38 19.03 -3.09
CA ASN A 83 -5.91 20.24 -3.73
C ASN A 83 -7.37 20.53 -3.34
N GLY A 84 -7.95 19.68 -2.49
CA GLY A 84 -9.30 19.83 -1.97
C GLY A 84 -10.41 19.45 -2.95
N LYS A 85 -11.64 19.48 -2.43
CA LYS A 85 -12.86 19.02 -3.11
C LYS A 85 -13.10 19.61 -4.50
N LYS A 86 -12.78 20.89 -4.71
CA LYS A 86 -13.01 21.56 -6.00
C LYS A 86 -12.12 20.98 -7.09
N ALA A 87 -10.84 20.72 -6.79
CA ALA A 87 -9.88 20.15 -7.71
C ALA A 87 -10.24 18.69 -8.04
N ALA A 88 -10.54 17.88 -7.01
CA ALA A 88 -11.02 16.52 -7.19
C ALA A 88 -12.30 16.43 -8.04
N LYS A 89 -13.24 17.37 -7.86
CA LYS A 89 -14.43 17.43 -8.71
C LYS A 89 -14.11 17.78 -10.17
N ARG A 90 -13.09 18.61 -10.43
CA ARG A 90 -12.62 18.88 -11.81
C ARG A 90 -11.98 17.64 -12.42
N ARG A 91 -11.14 16.93 -11.66
CA ARG A 91 -10.54 15.66 -12.09
C ARG A 91 -11.60 14.59 -12.37
N PHE A 92 -12.62 14.48 -11.52
CA PHE A 92 -13.75 13.59 -11.74
C PHE A 92 -14.49 13.87 -13.05
N ARG A 93 -14.63 15.15 -13.42
CA ARG A 93 -15.28 15.59 -14.66
C ARG A 93 -14.47 15.29 -15.92
N SER A 94 -13.15 15.19 -15.81
CA SER A 94 -12.27 14.87 -16.95
C SER A 94 -12.16 13.36 -17.17
N LEU A 95 -12.72 12.53 -16.29
CA LEU A 95 -12.78 11.08 -16.51
C LEU A 95 -13.69 10.78 -17.71
N SER A 96 -13.38 9.69 -18.41
CA SER A 96 -14.23 9.23 -19.50
C SER A 96 -15.64 8.87 -18.98
N PRO A 97 -16.69 8.96 -19.83
CA PRO A 97 -18.05 8.59 -19.42
C PRO A 97 -18.16 7.15 -18.92
N ALA A 98 -17.34 6.24 -19.45
CA ALA A 98 -17.31 4.85 -19.01
C ALA A 98 -16.79 4.71 -17.58
N VAL A 99 -15.68 5.39 -17.26
CA VAL A 99 -15.10 5.40 -15.91
C VAL A 99 -16.04 6.11 -14.95
N MET A 100 -16.52 7.31 -15.30
CA MET A 100 -17.41 8.11 -14.44
C MET A 100 -18.67 7.34 -14.02
N ASN A 101 -19.22 6.49 -14.88
CA ASN A 101 -20.42 5.70 -14.60
C ASN A 101 -20.15 4.32 -13.99
N HIS A 102 -18.88 3.97 -13.75
CA HIS A 102 -18.50 2.70 -13.13
C HIS A 102 -19.15 2.54 -11.74
N ALA A 103 -19.47 1.30 -11.37
CA ALA A 103 -20.12 0.98 -10.10
C ALA A 103 -19.25 1.42 -8.90
N ASP A 104 -17.96 1.13 -8.95
CA ASP A 104 -16.98 1.48 -7.91
C ASP A 104 -16.79 3.00 -7.70
N LEU A 105 -17.28 3.84 -8.62
CA LEU A 105 -17.25 5.31 -8.50
C LEU A 105 -18.61 5.90 -8.08
N SER A 106 -19.57 5.06 -7.68
CA SER A 106 -20.89 5.50 -7.21
C SER A 106 -20.81 6.40 -5.97
N ASP A 107 -20.00 6.04 -4.97
CA ASP A 107 -19.76 6.84 -3.77
C ASP A 107 -19.18 8.23 -4.11
N TRP A 108 -18.22 8.27 -5.03
CA TRP A 108 -17.61 9.51 -5.51
C TRP A 108 -18.61 10.39 -6.28
N ARG A 109 -19.45 9.79 -7.14
CA ARG A 109 -20.55 10.51 -7.82
C ARG A 109 -21.51 11.13 -6.83
N ALA A 110 -21.95 10.36 -5.83
CA ALA A 110 -22.86 10.82 -4.80
C ALA A 110 -22.22 11.96 -3.97
N ALA A 111 -20.96 11.81 -3.57
CA ALA A 111 -20.23 12.80 -2.79
C ALA A 111 -20.03 14.14 -3.53
N PHE A 112 -19.92 14.11 -4.87
CA PHE A 112 -19.87 15.31 -5.70
C PHE A 112 -21.24 15.89 -6.09
N LYS A 113 -22.34 15.27 -5.65
CA LYS A 113 -23.73 15.61 -6.03
C LYS A 113 -23.89 15.64 -7.55
N TRP A 114 -23.36 14.61 -8.22
CA TRP A 114 -23.50 14.45 -9.66
C TRP A 114 -24.88 13.88 -9.98
N GLU A 115 -25.88 14.76 -10.17
CA GLU A 115 -27.20 14.31 -10.62
C GLU A 115 -27.12 13.82 -12.07
N VAL A 116 -27.71 12.65 -12.33
CA VAL A 116 -27.86 12.00 -13.66
C VAL A 116 -28.85 12.79 -14.55
N ARG A 117 -28.88 14.11 -14.47
CA ARG A 117 -29.73 14.97 -15.29
C ARG A 117 -29.14 15.27 -16.68
N TRP A 118 -27.98 14.71 -16.99
CA TRP A 118 -27.29 14.86 -18.28
C TRP A 118 -27.26 13.57 -19.12
N LEU A 119 -28.19 12.64 -18.85
CA LEU A 119 -28.45 11.48 -19.70
C LEU A 119 -29.93 11.48 -20.12
N GLY A 120 -30.35 12.59 -20.73
CA GLY A 120 -31.49 12.59 -21.62
C GLY A 120 -31.07 12.02 -22.97
N LEU A 121 -30.86 10.69 -23.06
CA LEU A 121 -31.15 9.87 -24.24
C LEU A 121 -30.95 8.37 -23.89
N PRO A 122 -31.91 7.48 -24.24
CA PRO A 122 -31.96 6.11 -23.73
C PRO A 122 -31.12 5.13 -24.57
N ALA A 123 -30.80 3.99 -23.93
CA ALA A 123 -30.46 2.70 -24.54
C ALA A 123 -29.10 2.53 -25.23
N VAL A 124 -28.08 2.11 -24.46
CA VAL A 124 -27.20 0.98 -24.83
C VAL A 124 -26.77 0.25 -23.54
N VAL A 125 -27.73 -0.35 -22.83
CA VAL A 125 -27.45 -1.42 -21.86
C VAL A 125 -27.54 -2.73 -22.63
N ALA A 126 -26.53 -3.02 -23.47
CA ALA A 126 -26.39 -4.31 -24.16
C ALA A 126 -25.06 -4.40 -24.93
N LEU A 127 -23.90 -4.09 -24.34
CA LEU A 127 -22.61 -4.45 -24.95
C LEU A 127 -21.38 -4.37 -24.02
N ALA A 128 -21.56 -4.62 -22.72
CA ALA A 128 -20.45 -4.74 -21.76
C ALA A 128 -20.39 -6.13 -21.06
N LEU A 129 -21.13 -7.11 -21.58
CA LEU A 129 -20.95 -8.54 -21.26
C LEU A 129 -20.06 -9.27 -22.29
N ALA A 130 -19.51 -8.55 -23.28
CA ALA A 130 -18.71 -9.14 -24.35
C ALA A 130 -17.18 -9.09 -24.13
N ALA A 131 -16.72 -8.65 -22.94
CA ALA A 131 -15.28 -8.58 -22.61
C ALA A 131 -14.83 -9.59 -21.53
N LEU A 132 -15.68 -10.57 -21.20
CA LEU A 132 -15.28 -11.78 -20.44
C LEU A 132 -15.25 -13.05 -21.32
N ALA A 133 -15.41 -12.90 -22.64
CA ALA A 133 -15.55 -14.03 -23.57
C ALA A 133 -14.36 -14.24 -24.52
N PHE A 134 -13.16 -13.82 -24.15
CA PHE A 134 -11.94 -14.19 -24.88
C PHE A 134 -10.86 -14.69 -23.92
N TRP A 135 -11.00 -15.96 -23.54
CA TRP A 135 -9.87 -16.85 -23.28
C TRP A 135 -10.14 -18.15 -24.08
N PRO A 136 -9.26 -18.54 -25.02
CA PRO A 136 -9.25 -19.88 -25.63
C PRO A 136 -8.44 -20.82 -24.70
N ASP A 137 -8.58 -22.14 -24.66
CA ASP A 137 -9.11 -23.11 -25.59
C ASP A 137 -9.31 -24.43 -24.80
N ALA A 138 -10.38 -25.18 -25.05
CA ALA A 138 -10.34 -26.66 -24.99
C ALA A 138 -11.59 -27.27 -25.66
N PRO A 139 -11.43 -28.35 -26.46
CA PRO A 139 -12.39 -28.75 -27.49
C PRO A 139 -13.48 -29.70 -26.97
N THR A 140 -14.62 -29.69 -27.66
CA THR A 140 -15.61 -30.80 -27.70
C THR A 140 -15.41 -31.56 -29.02
N PRO A 141 -15.71 -32.88 -29.10
CA PRO A 141 -17.06 -33.34 -29.52
C PRO A 141 -17.43 -34.75 -28.92
N PRO A 142 -18.45 -35.53 -29.38
CA PRO A 142 -19.72 -35.66 -28.66
C PRO A 142 -20.34 -37.09 -28.55
N VAL A 143 -21.52 -37.16 -27.90
CA VAL A 143 -22.65 -38.13 -27.99
C VAL A 143 -22.63 -39.46 -27.18
N ALA A 144 -23.75 -39.63 -26.46
CA ALA A 144 -24.31 -40.69 -25.59
C ALA A 144 -24.53 -42.08 -26.28
N PRO A 145 -25.19 -43.13 -25.71
CA PRO A 145 -26.05 -43.18 -24.49
C PRO A 145 -26.14 -44.52 -23.67
N VAL A 146 -27.06 -44.48 -22.69
CA VAL A 146 -27.96 -45.52 -22.10
C VAL A 146 -27.52 -46.40 -20.89
N THR A 147 -28.41 -46.37 -19.87
CA THR A 147 -28.85 -47.45 -18.94
C THR A 147 -27.82 -47.98 -17.93
N GLU A 148 -28.11 -48.25 -16.66
CA GLU A 148 -29.31 -48.59 -15.89
C GLU A 148 -29.10 -48.05 -14.45
N ALA A 149 -30.18 -47.66 -13.77
CA ALA A 149 -30.13 -47.55 -12.30
C ALA A 149 -29.95 -48.96 -11.71
N PRO A 150 -29.22 -49.11 -10.60
CA PRO A 150 -29.99 -49.38 -9.38
C PRO A 150 -29.39 -48.81 -8.07
N GLU A 151 -30.31 -48.56 -7.15
CA GLU A 151 -30.23 -48.81 -5.71
C GLU A 151 -29.28 -47.96 -4.84
N VAL A 152 -29.94 -47.12 -4.04
CA VAL A 152 -29.39 -46.37 -2.91
C VAL A 152 -29.17 -47.32 -1.73
N VAL A 153 -27.94 -47.42 -1.23
CA VAL A 153 -27.64 -47.88 0.13
C VAL A 153 -26.75 -46.82 0.78
N THR A 154 -27.35 -46.01 1.66
CA THR A 154 -26.69 -44.98 2.46
C THR A 154 -26.40 -45.50 3.87
N VAL A 155 -25.16 -45.89 4.14
CA VAL A 155 -24.46 -45.95 5.45
C VAL A 155 -22.97 -46.11 5.07
N THR A 156 -21.94 -45.34 5.44
CA THR A 156 -21.49 -44.71 6.69
C THR A 156 -20.38 -43.67 6.36
N GLU A 157 -20.70 -42.42 5.98
CA GLU A 157 -19.68 -41.33 5.93
C GLU A 157 -19.66 -40.50 7.22
N ASP A 158 -20.79 -40.43 7.93
CA ASP A 158 -20.92 -39.63 9.15
C ASP A 158 -20.12 -40.19 10.34
N GLU A 159 -20.00 -41.52 10.48
CA GLU A 159 -19.19 -42.11 11.57
C GLU A 159 -17.67 -41.93 11.36
N ALA A 160 -17.21 -41.88 10.10
CA ALA A 160 -15.81 -41.64 9.78
C ALA A 160 -15.44 -40.16 9.98
N LEU A 161 -16.36 -39.24 9.68
CA LEU A 161 -16.21 -37.81 9.94
C LEU A 161 -16.30 -37.50 11.44
N ALA A 162 -17.20 -38.15 12.18
CA ALA A 162 -17.28 -38.00 13.63
C ALA A 162 -16.00 -38.46 14.34
N LYS A 163 -15.42 -39.61 13.92
CA LYS A 163 -14.12 -40.06 14.43
C LYS A 163 -12.99 -39.09 14.13
N ARG A 164 -12.96 -38.51 12.93
CA ARG A 164 -11.95 -37.51 12.56
C ARG A 164 -12.10 -36.21 13.35
N LEU A 165 -13.33 -35.78 13.63
CA LEU A 165 -13.58 -34.61 14.47
C LEU A 165 -13.12 -34.87 15.90
N GLU A 166 -13.41 -36.04 16.47
CA GLU A 166 -12.98 -36.41 17.82
C GLU A 166 -11.44 -36.53 17.92
N GLU A 167 -10.78 -37.10 16.90
CA GLU A 167 -9.31 -37.13 16.80
C GLU A 167 -8.72 -35.71 16.70
N LEU A 168 -9.33 -34.82 15.90
CA LEU A 168 -8.88 -33.44 15.74
C LEU A 168 -9.11 -32.60 17.00
N GLU A 169 -10.23 -32.79 17.71
CA GLU A 169 -10.50 -32.12 18.98
C GLU A 169 -9.52 -32.57 20.07
N GLN A 170 -9.16 -33.86 20.12
CA GLN A 170 -8.14 -34.36 21.04
C GLN A 170 -6.74 -33.84 20.69
N GLU A 171 -6.40 -33.71 19.40
CA GLU A 171 -5.14 -33.15 18.95
C GLU A 171 -5.03 -31.66 19.28
N VAL A 172 -6.12 -30.90 19.08
CA VAL A 172 -6.19 -29.48 19.46
C VAL A 172 -6.09 -29.31 20.97
N ALA A 173 -6.82 -30.10 21.76
CA ALA A 173 -6.72 -30.05 23.23
C ALA A 173 -5.31 -30.41 23.73
N ARG A 174 -4.65 -31.38 23.09
CA ARG A 174 -3.25 -31.73 23.41
C ARG A 174 -2.30 -30.58 23.06
N LEU A 175 -2.48 -29.96 21.89
CA LEU A 175 -1.65 -28.83 21.44
C LEU A 175 -1.91 -27.56 22.25
N GLU A 176 -3.13 -27.31 22.69
CA GLU A 176 -3.47 -26.23 23.63
C GLU A 176 -2.82 -26.48 24.99
N GLN A 177 -2.87 -27.71 25.49
CA GLN A 177 -2.22 -28.08 26.76
C GLN A 177 -0.68 -28.03 26.65
N GLU A 178 -0.11 -28.38 25.49
CA GLU A 178 1.32 -28.26 25.21
C GLU A 178 1.72 -26.78 25.10
N ASN A 179 0.90 -25.94 24.45
CA ASN A 179 1.08 -24.48 24.43
C ASN A 179 0.95 -23.83 25.81
N GLU A 180 -0.03 -24.23 26.61
CA GLU A 180 -0.19 -23.74 27.99
C GLU A 180 0.97 -24.21 28.87
N SER A 181 1.50 -25.42 28.66
CA SER A 181 2.68 -25.90 29.38
C SER A 181 3.97 -25.18 28.98
N LEU A 182 4.09 -24.75 27.72
CA LEU A 182 5.20 -23.95 27.21
C LEU A 182 5.06 -22.47 27.64
N GLN A 183 3.84 -21.96 27.82
CA GLN A 183 3.59 -20.60 28.34
C GLN A 183 3.64 -20.51 29.87
N ALA A 184 3.46 -21.62 30.61
CA ALA A 184 3.48 -21.64 32.07
C ALA A 184 4.89 -21.78 32.69
N GLU A 185 5.95 -21.93 31.89
CA GLU A 185 7.35 -21.99 32.35
C GLU A 185 8.18 -20.72 32.07
N GLU A 186 7.57 -19.63 31.60
CA GLU A 186 8.24 -18.32 31.61
C GLU A 186 7.78 -17.50 32.82
N PRO A 187 8.67 -17.23 33.80
CA PRO A 187 8.34 -16.32 34.88
C PRO A 187 8.14 -14.94 34.25
N ILE A 188 6.96 -14.34 34.52
CA ILE A 188 6.70 -12.92 34.32
C ILE A 188 7.81 -12.15 35.04
N THR A 189 8.82 -11.79 34.27
CA THR A 189 9.91 -10.92 34.67
C THR A 189 9.55 -9.58 34.05
N GLU A 190 9.48 -8.52 34.86
CA GLU A 190 9.43 -7.15 34.37
C GLU A 190 10.39 -7.02 33.17
N GLU A 191 9.81 -6.72 32.01
CA GLU A 191 10.48 -6.74 30.72
C GLU A 191 11.62 -5.74 30.73
N ALA A 192 12.82 -6.24 31.03
CA ALA A 192 14.05 -5.48 30.89
C ALA A 192 14.18 -5.20 29.39
N ALA A 193 14.03 -3.94 29.00
CA ALA A 193 14.25 -3.47 27.64
C ALA A 193 15.53 -4.13 27.07
N PRO A 194 15.50 -4.59 25.80
CA PRO A 194 16.62 -5.32 25.24
C PRO A 194 17.88 -4.46 25.33
N THR A 195 18.93 -5.01 25.95
CA THR A 195 20.19 -4.28 26.15
C THR A 195 20.83 -3.92 24.80
N GLU A 196 20.59 -4.75 23.77
CA GLU A 196 20.97 -4.51 22.38
C GLU A 196 19.73 -4.42 21.48
N VAL A 197 19.71 -3.46 20.56
CA VAL A 197 18.59 -3.26 19.63
C VAL A 197 18.44 -4.47 18.68
N PRO A 198 17.28 -5.17 18.65
CA PRO A 198 17.03 -6.27 17.74
C PRO A 198 16.67 -5.76 16.34
N LEU A 199 17.67 -5.32 15.57
CA LEU A 199 17.46 -4.59 14.31
C LEU A 199 16.50 -5.30 13.32
N ALA A 200 16.60 -6.63 13.16
CA ALA A 200 15.71 -7.37 12.25
C ALA A 200 14.23 -7.32 12.67
N GLU A 201 13.96 -7.27 13.97
CA GLU A 201 12.61 -7.15 14.51
C GLU A 201 12.09 -5.72 14.32
N VAL A 202 12.94 -4.73 14.60
CA VAL A 202 12.63 -3.31 14.31
C VAL A 202 12.29 -3.13 12.83
N GLU A 203 13.07 -3.73 11.93
CA GLU A 203 12.81 -3.69 10.48
C GLU A 203 11.45 -4.27 10.11
N SER A 204 11.09 -5.42 10.71
CA SER A 204 9.78 -6.02 10.52
C SER A 204 8.65 -5.11 11.02
N LEU A 205 8.79 -4.56 12.24
CA LEU A 205 7.78 -3.69 12.83
C LEU A 205 7.61 -2.38 12.04
N VAL A 206 8.71 -1.80 11.57
CA VAL A 206 8.69 -0.61 10.70
C VAL A 206 8.00 -0.92 9.36
N SER A 207 8.29 -2.07 8.75
CA SER A 207 7.62 -2.55 7.54
C SER A 207 6.11 -2.73 7.76
N ASP A 208 5.73 -3.25 8.92
CA ASP A 208 4.33 -3.45 9.33
C ASP A 208 3.67 -2.16 9.85
N LYS A 209 4.36 -1.02 9.82
CA LYS A 209 3.90 0.30 10.28
C LYS A 209 3.56 0.33 11.79
N ARG A 210 4.11 -0.58 12.58
CA ARG A 210 3.96 -0.68 14.04
C ARG A 210 5.02 0.19 14.75
N TYR A 211 4.97 1.50 14.50
CA TYR A 211 6.04 2.42 14.89
C TYR A 211 6.21 2.58 16.41
N GLU A 212 5.13 2.55 17.20
CA GLU A 212 5.22 2.63 18.67
C GLU A 212 5.93 1.40 19.27
N GLU A 213 5.74 0.23 18.67
CA GLU A 213 6.39 -1.00 19.11
C GLU A 213 7.85 -1.05 18.65
N ALA A 214 8.13 -0.55 17.44
CA ALA A 214 9.50 -0.36 16.97
C ALA A 214 10.27 0.62 17.87
N ASP A 215 9.63 1.71 18.31
CA ASP A 215 10.18 2.71 19.22
C ASP A 215 10.65 2.09 20.54
N ALA A 216 9.79 1.27 21.17
CA ALA A 216 10.12 0.57 22.41
C ALA A 216 11.38 -0.32 22.29
N LEU A 217 11.61 -0.92 21.11
CA LEU A 217 12.81 -1.73 20.85
C LEU A 217 14.05 -0.89 20.52
N LEU A 218 13.86 0.36 20.07
CA LEU A 218 14.92 1.29 19.69
C LEU A 218 15.57 2.01 20.88
N ASP A 219 15.03 1.90 22.10
CA ASP A 219 15.62 2.45 23.34
C ASP A 219 16.93 1.76 23.77
N GLY A 220 17.24 0.59 23.21
CA GLY A 220 18.45 -0.18 23.50
C GLY A 220 19.76 0.41 22.96
N LYS A 221 20.88 -0.28 23.18
CA LYS A 221 22.17 0.10 22.57
C LYS A 221 22.32 -0.55 21.19
N ALA A 222 22.84 0.21 20.22
CA ALA A 222 23.22 -0.37 18.94
C ALA A 222 24.37 -1.38 19.13
N LYS A 223 24.27 -2.51 18.43
CA LYS A 223 25.38 -3.44 18.31
C LYS A 223 26.49 -2.85 17.45
N ALA A 224 27.73 -3.23 17.74
CA ALA A 224 28.89 -2.78 16.97
C ALA A 224 28.72 -3.05 15.46
N GLY A 225 28.88 -2.03 14.64
CA GLY A 225 28.71 -2.08 13.18
C GLY A 225 27.27 -1.88 12.68
N GLN A 226 26.30 -1.69 13.57
CA GLN A 226 24.89 -1.41 13.23
C GLN A 226 24.45 0.01 13.61
N GLU A 227 25.35 0.85 14.10
CA GLU A 227 25.04 2.17 14.67
C GLU A 227 24.31 3.06 13.66
N GLN A 228 24.76 3.06 12.41
CA GLN A 228 24.13 3.85 11.34
C GLN A 228 22.72 3.35 10.99
N ALA A 229 22.45 2.06 11.08
CA ALA A 229 21.14 1.48 10.78
C ALA A 229 20.16 1.76 11.92
N VAL A 230 20.58 1.55 13.17
CA VAL A 230 19.80 1.90 14.35
C VAL A 230 19.49 3.40 14.38
N GLY A 231 20.48 4.25 14.09
CA GLY A 231 20.26 5.70 14.00
C GLY A 231 19.25 6.08 12.90
N PHE A 232 19.28 5.39 11.77
CA PHE A 232 18.32 5.62 10.68
C PHE A 232 16.90 5.24 11.11
N TYR A 233 16.71 4.06 11.72
CA TYR A 233 15.38 3.63 12.15
C TYR A 233 14.81 4.48 13.28
N ARG A 234 15.65 4.99 14.20
CA ARG A 234 15.22 6.01 15.17
C ARG A 234 14.65 7.24 14.46
N LEU A 235 15.43 7.86 13.57
CA LEU A 235 14.96 9.03 12.81
C LEU A 235 13.68 8.74 12.01
N LEU A 236 13.57 7.55 11.42
CA LEU A 236 12.40 7.16 10.66
C LEU A 236 11.17 7.04 11.55
N VAL A 237 11.29 6.35 12.70
CA VAL A 237 10.22 6.18 13.69
C VAL A 237 9.83 7.53 14.28
N ASP A 238 10.79 8.32 14.75
CA ASP A 238 10.59 9.65 15.30
C ASP A 238 9.86 10.55 14.30
N ASN A 239 10.23 10.52 13.02
CA ASN A 239 9.54 11.27 11.97
C ASN A 239 8.07 10.83 11.80
N LYS A 240 7.78 9.52 11.91
CA LYS A 240 6.41 8.99 11.79
C LYS A 240 5.56 9.29 13.02
N LEU A 241 6.19 9.38 14.18
CA LEU A 241 5.56 9.76 15.46
C LEU A 241 5.54 11.29 15.69
N GLU A 242 6.02 12.08 14.72
CA GLU A 242 6.11 13.55 14.79
C GLU A 242 7.02 14.06 15.93
N GLN A 243 8.03 13.28 16.29
CA GLN A 243 9.02 13.58 17.35
C GLN A 243 10.38 14.04 16.79
N ALA A 244 10.68 13.76 15.51
CA ALA A 244 11.95 14.14 14.90
C ALA A 244 12.01 15.64 14.55
N ASP A 245 13.10 16.29 14.93
CA ASP A 245 13.44 17.66 14.53
C ASP A 245 14.40 17.69 13.34
N ILE A 246 14.45 18.82 12.63
CA ILE A 246 15.40 19.03 11.51
C ILE A 246 16.86 18.81 11.94
N SER A 247 17.18 19.15 13.19
CA SER A 247 18.49 18.97 13.79
C SER A 247 18.89 17.50 13.91
N ASP A 248 17.95 16.59 14.10
CA ASP A 248 18.25 15.18 14.31
C ASP A 248 18.73 14.54 13.01
N TYR A 249 18.09 14.88 11.87
CA TYR A 249 18.58 14.46 10.57
C TYR A 249 19.95 15.06 10.25
N ALA A 250 20.19 16.32 10.60
CA ALA A 250 21.49 16.97 10.39
C ALA A 250 22.59 16.28 11.20
N ALA A 251 22.32 15.99 12.48
CA ALA A 251 23.22 15.27 13.36
C ALA A 251 23.55 13.86 12.84
N TYR A 252 22.57 13.15 12.28
CA TYR A 252 22.82 11.85 11.66
C TYR A 252 23.74 11.95 10.45
N VAL A 253 23.49 12.89 9.53
CA VAL A 253 24.32 13.05 8.33
C VAL A 253 25.75 13.44 8.70
N GLU A 254 25.93 14.22 9.77
CA GLU A 254 27.26 14.57 10.30
C GLU A 254 27.95 13.36 10.97
N ALA A 255 27.22 12.58 11.76
CA ALA A 255 27.76 11.42 12.46
C ALA A 255 28.09 10.25 11.51
N TYR A 256 27.32 10.08 10.43
CA TYR A 256 27.42 8.95 9.50
C TYR A 256 27.48 9.41 8.04
N PRO A 257 28.53 10.15 7.63
CA PRO A 257 28.63 10.72 6.28
C PRO A 257 28.71 9.67 5.16
N GLU A 258 29.17 8.45 5.47
CA GLU A 258 29.29 7.33 4.53
C GLU A 258 28.14 6.31 4.68
N SER A 259 27.07 6.66 5.40
CA SER A 259 25.93 5.77 5.60
C SER A 259 25.21 5.47 4.29
N GLY A 260 24.86 4.20 4.09
CA GLY A 260 23.98 3.77 2.99
C GLY A 260 22.59 4.41 3.04
N TYR A 261 22.14 4.89 4.21
CA TYR A 261 20.86 5.55 4.41
C TYR A 261 20.92 7.08 4.25
N ARG A 262 22.09 7.63 3.90
CA ARG A 262 22.28 9.08 3.82
C ARG A 262 21.28 9.77 2.87
N ALA A 263 21.01 9.14 1.72
CA ALA A 263 20.05 9.67 0.76
C ALA A 263 18.63 9.72 1.34
N ASP A 264 18.22 8.68 2.07
CA ASP A 264 16.92 8.62 2.77
C ASP A 264 16.82 9.69 3.85
N VAL A 265 17.87 9.87 4.65
CA VAL A 265 17.88 10.88 5.73
C VAL A 265 17.88 12.30 5.18
N LEU A 266 18.66 12.59 4.13
CA LEU A 266 18.62 13.90 3.47
C LEU A 266 17.26 14.17 2.82
N TRP A 267 16.62 13.15 2.24
CA TRP A 267 15.26 13.27 1.73
C TRP A 267 14.27 13.62 2.85
N MET A 268 14.29 12.87 3.97
CA MET A 268 13.43 13.15 5.14
C MET A 268 13.65 14.57 5.67
N LYS A 269 14.92 14.99 5.81
CA LYS A 269 15.31 16.35 6.21
C LYS A 269 14.76 17.42 5.29
N GLY A 270 15.01 17.29 3.98
CA GLY A 270 14.58 18.27 2.98
C GLY A 270 13.07 18.43 2.98
N ILE A 271 12.33 17.37 3.26
CA ILE A 271 10.88 17.47 3.36
C ILE A 271 10.45 18.14 4.66
N ALA A 272 11.05 17.78 5.80
CA ALA A 272 10.74 18.42 7.07
C ALA A 272 10.94 19.95 6.95
N GLU A 273 12.06 20.37 6.34
CA GLU A 273 12.34 21.78 6.00
C GLU A 273 11.25 22.38 5.12
N LYS A 274 10.85 21.71 4.02
CA LYS A 274 9.78 22.19 3.12
C LYS A 274 8.45 22.35 3.85
N LYS A 275 8.06 21.40 4.69
CA LYS A 275 6.81 21.45 5.49
C LYS A 275 6.81 22.62 6.48
N GLN A 276 7.97 22.94 7.05
CA GLN A 276 8.14 24.07 7.97
C GLN A 276 8.35 25.42 7.25
N GLY A 277 8.43 25.42 5.91
CA GLY A 277 8.67 26.62 5.11
C GLY A 277 10.10 27.16 5.20
N ASP A 278 11.05 26.34 5.64
CA ASP A 278 12.47 26.72 5.70
C ASP A 278 13.10 26.61 4.32
N ALA A 279 13.56 27.72 3.75
CA ALA A 279 14.20 27.79 2.43
C ALA A 279 15.41 26.85 2.23
N ALA A 280 15.99 26.32 3.31
CA ALA A 280 17.06 25.32 3.27
C ALA A 280 16.68 24.05 2.49
N TYR A 281 15.38 23.71 2.39
CA TYR A 281 14.95 22.50 1.67
C TYR A 281 15.44 22.45 0.23
N ARG A 282 15.58 23.60 -0.44
CA ARG A 282 16.06 23.63 -1.82
C ARG A 282 17.48 23.13 -1.94
N THR A 283 18.34 23.53 -1.02
CA THR A 283 19.73 23.06 -0.97
C THR A 283 19.78 21.59 -0.61
N THR A 284 19.02 21.17 0.41
CA THR A 284 18.97 19.76 0.85
C THR A 284 18.46 18.85 -0.27
N LEU A 285 17.35 19.20 -0.94
CA LEU A 285 16.81 18.39 -2.05
C LEU A 285 17.70 18.46 -3.30
N ALA A 286 18.42 19.55 -3.55
CA ALA A 286 19.39 19.60 -4.64
C ALA A 286 20.55 18.64 -4.41
N GLU A 287 20.98 18.48 -3.15
CA GLU A 287 21.96 17.48 -2.77
C GLU A 287 21.43 16.06 -3.02
N VAL A 288 20.19 15.76 -2.60
CA VAL A 288 19.55 14.46 -2.88
C VAL A 288 19.46 14.20 -4.39
N ALA A 289 19.08 15.20 -5.19
CA ALA A 289 19.00 15.09 -6.65
C ALA A 289 20.36 14.79 -7.30
N ALA A 290 21.45 15.30 -6.73
CA ALA A 290 22.81 15.04 -7.20
C ALA A 290 23.35 13.65 -6.82
N MET A 291 22.67 12.90 -5.93
CA MET A 291 23.05 11.53 -5.56
C MET A 291 22.55 10.53 -6.63
N GLU A 292 23.15 10.58 -7.82
CA GLU A 292 22.80 9.74 -8.96
C GLU A 292 22.76 8.24 -8.60
N GLY A 293 21.76 7.53 -9.10
CA GLY A 293 21.56 6.09 -8.84
C GLY A 293 20.84 5.77 -7.53
N THR A 294 20.55 6.78 -6.69
CA THR A 294 19.66 6.59 -5.53
C THR A 294 18.19 6.71 -5.92
N TYR A 295 17.31 6.06 -5.16
CA TYR A 295 15.87 6.09 -5.39
C TYR A 295 15.28 7.52 -5.32
N TRP A 296 15.81 8.37 -4.43
CA TRP A 296 15.28 9.70 -4.16
C TRP A 296 15.71 10.78 -5.16
N ALA A 297 16.84 10.59 -5.85
CA ALA A 297 17.38 11.59 -6.77
C ALA A 297 16.36 12.12 -7.82
N PRO A 298 15.67 11.26 -8.62
CA PRO A 298 14.70 11.74 -9.61
C PRO A 298 13.44 12.35 -8.97
N ILE A 299 13.13 11.99 -7.72
CA ILE A 299 11.99 12.53 -6.99
C ILE A 299 12.33 13.95 -6.49
N ALA A 300 13.52 14.14 -5.94
CA ALA A 300 14.00 15.43 -5.50
C ALA A 300 14.10 16.44 -6.65
N GLU A 301 14.61 16.03 -7.81
CA GLU A 301 14.63 16.86 -9.03
C GLU A 301 13.21 17.29 -9.47
N SER A 302 12.26 16.36 -9.40
CA SER A 302 10.85 16.64 -9.70
C SER A 302 10.24 17.63 -8.71
N VAL A 303 10.55 17.54 -7.42
CA VAL A 303 10.05 18.49 -6.43
C VAL A 303 10.61 19.89 -6.66
N LEU A 304 11.89 19.99 -7.03
CA LEU A 304 12.55 21.27 -7.30
C LEU A 304 12.08 21.94 -8.60
N SER A 305 11.60 21.18 -9.58
CA SER A 305 11.18 21.68 -10.90
C SER A 305 9.70 22.09 -10.99
N GLN A 306 8.89 21.79 -9.98
CA GLN A 306 7.46 22.11 -9.92
C GLN A 306 7.16 23.48 -9.28
N GLU A 307 8.18 24.24 -8.90
CA GLU A 307 8.08 25.62 -8.38
C GLU A 307 8.56 26.67 -9.38
#